data_AF-A0A5W0LAS6-F1
#
_entry.id   AF-A0A5W0LAS6-F1
#
_cell.length_a   1.000
_cell.length_b   1.000
_cell.length_c   1.000
_cell.angle_alpha   90.00
_cell.angle_beta   90.00
_cell.angle_gamma   90.00
#
_symmetry.space_group_name_H-M   'P 1'
#
loop_
_entity.id
_entity.type
_entity.pdbx_description
1 polymer ?
#
loop_
_entity_poly.entity_id
_entity_poly.type
_entity_poly.pdbx_seq_one_letter_code
_entity_poly.pdbx_strand_id
1 'polypeptide(L)'
;IFCFKLDEDRYCFGRIITLMTVGHLSELFDIIKKSPGITELEISNARRIIEPIIVDTYSLFDKKLENGSDWRIIGHQDNYNPKNLDGIYFALGIGDSCKKKDCYGNDFLISESEWKTLPKLSPKGDFDIKKRLEIA
;
A
#
# COMPACT_ATOMS: atom_id res chain seq x y z
N ILE A 1 7.54 -5.49 7.15
CA ILE A 1 7.87 -6.04 5.81
C ILE A 1 6.93 -7.19 5.53
N PHE A 2 6.38 -7.24 4.33
CA PHE A 2 5.46 -8.29 3.91
C PHE A 2 5.83 -8.83 2.54
N CYS A 3 5.33 -10.03 2.23
CA CYS A 3 5.25 -10.55 0.88
C CYS A 3 3.83 -11.00 0.55
N PHE A 4 3.54 -11.09 -0.75
CA PHE A 4 2.33 -11.74 -1.23
C PHE A 4 2.54 -12.48 -2.54
N LYS A 5 1.78 -13.57 -2.72
CA LYS A 5 1.79 -14.36 -3.96
C LYS A 5 1.09 -13.60 -5.09
N LEU A 6 1.85 -13.23 -6.12
CA LEU A 6 1.34 -12.57 -7.33
C LEU A 6 0.60 -13.58 -8.20
N ASP A 7 1.22 -14.74 -8.45
CA ASP A 7 0.68 -15.90 -9.16
C ASP A 7 1.38 -17.17 -8.66
N GLU A 8 1.20 -18.31 -9.36
CA GLU A 8 1.69 -19.62 -8.92
C GLU A 8 3.15 -19.65 -8.46
N ASP A 9 4.03 -18.92 -9.15
CA ASP A 9 5.47 -19.01 -8.94
C ASP A 9 6.12 -17.67 -8.56
N ARG A 10 5.36 -16.59 -8.41
CA ARG A 10 5.92 -15.26 -8.17
C ARG A 10 5.38 -14.63 -6.89
N TYR A 11 6.29 -14.05 -6.11
CA TYR A 11 6.03 -13.28 -4.91
C TYR A 11 6.50 -11.85 -5.09
N CYS A 12 5.66 -10.92 -4.67
CA CYS A 12 5.96 -9.51 -4.53
C CYS A 12 6.18 -9.15 -3.07
N PHE A 13 6.83 -8.01 -2.83
CA PHE A 13 7.25 -7.58 -1.50
C PHE A 13 6.87 -6.13 -1.25
N GLY A 14 6.70 -5.79 0.01
CA GLY A 14 6.40 -4.42 0.41
C GLY A 14 6.63 -4.16 1.88
N ARG A 15 6.35 -2.92 2.26
CA ARG A 15 6.51 -2.43 3.62
C ARG A 15 5.30 -1.60 4.01
N ILE A 16 4.72 -1.94 5.16
CA ILE A 16 3.75 -1.08 5.85
C ILE A 16 4.52 0.14 6.35
N ILE A 17 4.01 1.32 6.00
CA ILE A 17 4.59 2.62 6.37
C ILE A 17 3.93 3.16 7.63
N THR A 18 2.60 3.27 7.62
CA THR A 18 1.82 3.83 8.74
C THR A 18 0.37 3.36 8.69
N LEU A 19 -0.31 3.43 9.84
CA LEU A 19 -1.73 3.20 9.96
C LEU A 19 -2.51 4.42 9.44
N MET A 20 -3.52 4.16 8.62
CA MET A 20 -4.52 5.11 8.13
C MET A 20 -5.89 4.76 8.72
N THR A 21 -6.86 5.66 8.62
CA THR A 21 -8.22 5.45 9.17
C THR A 21 -8.91 4.19 8.63
N VAL A 22 -8.58 3.73 7.43
CA VAL A 22 -9.28 2.64 6.73
C VAL A 22 -8.38 1.44 6.40
N GLY A 23 -7.13 1.42 6.85
CA GLY A 23 -6.15 0.39 6.50
C GLY A 23 -4.72 0.86 6.76
N HIS A 24 -3.72 0.25 6.13
CA HIS A 24 -2.34 0.71 6.28
C HIS A 24 -1.77 1.24 4.98
N LEU A 25 -1.17 2.44 5.03
CA LEU A 25 -0.38 2.93 3.92
C LEU A 25 0.85 2.04 3.77
N SER A 26 1.06 1.54 2.58
CA SER A 26 2.12 0.60 2.27
C SER A 26 2.77 0.95 0.95
N GLU A 27 4.06 0.67 0.84
CA GLU A 27 4.78 0.69 -0.42
C GLU A 27 5.06 -0.72 -0.91
N LEU A 28 5.14 -0.85 -2.23
CA LEU A 28 5.46 -2.08 -2.93
C LEU A 28 6.82 -1.93 -3.59
N PHE A 29 7.67 -2.93 -3.40
CA PHE A 29 9.02 -2.96 -3.95
C PHE A 29 9.01 -3.42 -5.40
N ASP A 30 9.95 -2.92 -6.20
CA ASP A 30 10.26 -3.35 -7.57
C ASP A 30 11.00 -4.72 -7.62
N ILE A 31 10.63 -5.63 -6.72
CA ILE A 31 11.28 -6.92 -6.52
C ILE A 31 10.24 -8.02 -6.64
N ILE A 32 10.51 -8.98 -7.53
CA ILE A 32 9.69 -10.17 -7.74
C ILE A 32 10.59 -11.40 -7.63
N LYS A 33 10.18 -12.39 -6.82
CA LYS A 33 10.97 -13.60 -6.56
C LYS A 33 10.13 -14.86 -6.64
N LYS A 34 10.77 -16.00 -6.86
CA LYS A 34 10.12 -17.32 -6.83
C LYS A 34 9.86 -17.88 -5.44
N SER A 35 10.34 -17.21 -4.40
CA SER A 35 10.26 -17.63 -3.01
C SER A 35 9.84 -16.46 -2.14
N PRO A 36 9.11 -16.67 -1.03
CA PRO A 36 8.61 -15.62 -0.14
C PRO A 36 9.69 -14.97 0.77
N GLY A 37 10.98 -15.09 0.40
CA GLY A 37 12.11 -14.58 1.18
C GLY A 37 12.79 -13.38 0.51
N ILE A 38 13.06 -12.34 1.30
CA ILE A 38 13.79 -11.13 0.88
C ILE A 38 14.87 -10.80 1.93
N THR A 39 15.99 -10.27 1.47
CA THR A 39 17.14 -9.87 2.29
C THR A 39 17.11 -8.37 2.61
N GLU A 40 17.84 -7.97 3.65
CA GLU A 40 17.98 -6.54 4.01
C GLU A 40 18.63 -5.71 2.89
N LEU A 41 19.60 -6.30 2.18
CA LEU A 41 20.26 -5.64 1.05
C LEU A 41 19.29 -5.40 -0.12
N GLU A 42 18.41 -6.36 -0.40
CA GLU A 42 17.34 -6.21 -1.38
C GLU A 42 16.37 -5.10 -0.98
N ILE A 43 15.91 -5.08 0.29
CA ILE A 43 15.02 -4.03 0.80
C ILE A 43 15.67 -2.64 0.72
N SER A 44 16.96 -2.54 1.04
CA SER A 44 17.69 -1.26 1.07
C SER A 44 17.89 -0.65 -0.30
N ASN A 45 17.96 -1.49 -1.35
CA ASN A 45 18.11 -1.06 -2.74
C ASN A 45 16.78 -0.99 -3.51
N ALA A 46 15.69 -1.49 -2.91
CA ALA A 46 14.37 -1.50 -3.51
C ALA A 46 13.86 -0.09 -3.79
N ARG A 47 13.14 0.05 -4.90
CA ARG A 47 12.38 1.26 -5.24
C ARG A 47 10.90 0.94 -5.14
N ARG A 48 10.09 2.01 -5.09
CA ARG A 48 8.65 1.87 -5.20
C ARG A 48 8.27 1.58 -6.65
N ILE A 49 7.57 0.49 -6.89
CA ILE A 49 7.03 0.18 -8.22
C ILE A 49 5.87 1.12 -8.59
N ILE A 50 5.08 1.53 -7.59
CA ILE A 50 3.95 2.46 -7.71
C ILE A 50 3.90 3.38 -6.49
N GLU A 51 3.12 4.46 -6.57
CA GLU A 51 2.81 5.29 -5.41
C GLU A 51 2.25 4.45 -4.24
N PRO A 52 2.59 4.79 -2.99
CA PRO A 52 2.05 4.11 -1.82
C PRO A 52 0.52 3.98 -1.84
N ILE A 53 0.04 2.80 -1.48
CA ILE A 53 -1.37 2.43 -1.50
C ILE A 53 -1.85 2.07 -0.10
N ILE A 54 -3.15 2.22 0.14
CA ILE A 54 -3.76 1.76 1.39
C ILE A 54 -4.15 0.31 1.22
N VAL A 55 -3.59 -0.56 2.06
CA VAL A 55 -3.81 -2.01 2.03
C VAL A 55 -4.84 -2.40 3.09
N ASP A 56 -5.79 -3.26 2.73
CA ASP A 56 -6.71 -3.90 3.68
C ASP A 56 -5.96 -4.99 4.47
N THR A 57 -5.17 -4.55 5.44
CA THR A 57 -4.32 -5.45 6.22
C THR A 57 -5.11 -6.45 7.04
N TYR A 58 -6.33 -6.11 7.47
CA TYR A 58 -7.16 -6.98 8.28
C TYR A 58 -7.65 -8.17 7.44
N SER A 59 -8.20 -7.91 6.25
CA SER A 59 -8.67 -8.97 5.37
C SER A 59 -7.52 -9.81 4.80
N LEU A 60 -6.37 -9.19 4.53
CA LEU A 60 -5.24 -9.84 3.86
C LEU A 60 -4.30 -10.60 4.81
N PHE A 61 -3.85 -9.98 5.91
CA PHE A 61 -2.89 -10.61 6.81
C PHE A 61 -3.57 -11.44 7.91
N ASP A 62 -4.59 -10.88 8.56
CA ASP A 62 -5.17 -11.49 9.76
C ASP A 62 -6.23 -12.54 9.40
N LYS A 63 -7.18 -12.17 8.54
CA LYS A 63 -8.34 -13.02 8.24
C LYS A 63 -8.17 -13.89 7.01
N LYS A 64 -7.28 -13.51 6.09
CA LYS A 64 -7.02 -14.22 4.81
C LYS A 64 -8.32 -14.55 4.07
N LEU A 65 -9.17 -13.53 3.90
CA LEU A 65 -10.53 -13.70 3.38
C LEU A 65 -10.58 -13.98 1.87
N GLU A 66 -9.57 -13.55 1.12
CA GLU A 66 -9.55 -13.69 -0.34
C GLU A 66 -8.97 -15.06 -0.73
N ASN A 67 -9.78 -15.88 -1.42
CA ASN A 67 -9.37 -17.22 -1.86
C ASN A 67 -8.16 -17.18 -2.80
N GLY A 68 -7.15 -17.99 -2.52
CA GLY A 68 -5.91 -18.03 -3.29
C GLY A 68 -4.97 -16.85 -3.02
N SER A 69 -5.35 -15.90 -2.16
CA SER A 69 -4.43 -14.89 -1.65
C SER A 69 -3.48 -15.52 -0.63
N ASP A 70 -2.22 -15.11 -0.67
CA ASP A 70 -1.22 -15.54 0.30
C ASP A 70 -0.38 -14.34 0.68
N TRP A 71 -0.82 -13.62 1.71
CA TRP A 71 -0.16 -12.45 2.27
C TRP A 71 0.47 -12.83 3.61
N ARG A 72 1.73 -12.42 3.81
CA ARG A 72 2.50 -12.78 5.02
C ARG A 72 3.33 -11.60 5.48
N ILE A 73 3.29 -11.33 6.78
CA ILE A 73 4.33 -10.51 7.43
C ILE A 73 5.57 -11.38 7.57
N ILE A 74 6.69 -10.93 7.01
CA ILE A 74 7.95 -11.72 6.95
C ILE A 74 9.11 -11.06 7.68
N GLY A 75 8.90 -9.88 8.25
CA GLY A 75 9.92 -9.19 9.02
C GLY A 75 9.47 -7.81 9.49
N HIS A 76 10.22 -7.27 10.44
CA HIS A 76 10.09 -5.91 10.93
C HIS A 76 11.40 -5.17 10.66
N GLN A 77 11.32 -3.87 10.39
CA GLN A 77 12.50 -3.04 10.23
C GLN A 77 12.48 -1.96 11.30
N ASP A 78 13.39 -2.08 12.26
CA ASP A 78 13.52 -1.12 13.35
C ASP A 78 14.02 0.23 12.82
N ASN A 79 13.56 1.31 13.43
CA ASN A 79 13.98 2.68 13.11
C ASN A 79 13.82 3.08 11.64
N TYR A 80 12.86 2.46 10.93
CA TYR A 80 12.53 2.85 9.57
C TYR A 80 11.97 4.28 9.56
N ASN A 81 12.65 5.16 8.82
CA ASN A 81 12.15 6.50 8.54
C ASN A 81 11.69 6.57 7.07
N PRO A 82 10.38 6.68 6.81
CA PRO A 82 9.89 6.77 5.45
C PRO A 82 10.31 8.09 4.80
N LYS A 83 10.74 8.01 3.54
CA LYS A 83 11.13 9.17 2.72
C LYS A 83 10.12 9.40 1.62
N ASN A 84 10.07 10.63 1.09
CA ASN A 84 9.24 10.98 -0.07
C ASN A 84 7.76 10.63 0.15
N LEU A 85 7.22 10.99 1.31
CA LEU A 85 5.78 10.89 1.60
C LEU A 85 5.04 12.21 1.39
N ASP A 86 5.79 13.32 1.32
CA ASP A 86 5.22 14.63 1.06
C ASP A 86 4.58 14.66 -0.33
N GLY A 87 3.38 15.22 -0.43
CA GLY A 87 2.61 15.22 -1.68
C GLY A 87 1.70 14.00 -1.88
N ILE A 88 1.76 12.99 -1.01
CA ILE A 88 0.84 11.85 -1.06
C ILE A 88 -0.44 12.21 -0.31
N TYR A 89 -1.55 12.25 -1.05
CA TYR A 89 -2.85 12.64 -0.54
C TYR A 89 -3.94 11.68 -1.00
N PHE A 90 -4.88 11.39 -0.09
CA PHE A 90 -6.05 10.57 -0.37
C PHE A 90 -7.34 11.37 -0.18
N ALA A 91 -8.21 11.30 -1.17
CA ALA A 91 -9.50 12.00 -1.17
C ALA A 91 -10.55 11.29 -0.30
N LEU A 92 -11.29 12.06 0.50
CA LEU A 92 -12.42 11.63 1.33
C LEU A 92 -13.53 12.69 1.35
N GLY A 93 -14.72 12.32 1.82
CA GLY A 93 -15.91 13.20 1.81
C GLY A 93 -16.58 13.30 0.45
N ILE A 94 -17.74 13.94 0.42
CA ILE A 94 -18.58 14.16 -0.78
C ILE A 94 -19.16 15.59 -0.78
N GLY A 95 -19.41 16.14 -1.96
CA GLY A 95 -19.97 17.49 -2.12
C GLY A 95 -19.12 18.55 -1.42
N ASP A 96 -19.76 19.41 -0.63
CA ASP A 96 -19.12 20.50 0.11
C ASP A 96 -18.16 20.04 1.23
N SER A 97 -18.08 18.72 1.48
CA SER A 97 -17.18 18.13 2.48
C SER A 97 -15.93 17.48 1.88
N CYS A 98 -15.64 17.73 0.60
CA CYS A 98 -14.44 17.23 -0.06
C CYS A 98 -13.16 17.61 0.71
N LYS A 99 -12.42 16.58 1.10
CA LYS A 99 -11.15 16.71 1.80
C LYS A 99 -10.09 15.85 1.12
N LYS A 100 -8.82 16.21 1.35
CA LYS A 100 -7.69 15.28 1.23
C LYS A 100 -7.07 15.03 2.58
N LYS A 101 -6.56 13.82 2.78
CA LYS A 101 -5.84 13.38 3.97
C LYS A 101 -4.42 12.99 3.58
N ASP A 102 -3.44 13.48 4.34
CA ASP A 102 -2.05 13.03 4.20
C ASP A 102 -1.77 11.80 5.07
N CYS A 103 -0.55 11.26 4.95
CA CYS A 103 -0.10 10.12 5.75
C CYS A 103 0.24 10.45 7.22
N TYR A 104 0.27 11.74 7.58
CA TYR A 104 0.56 12.23 8.92
C TYR A 104 -0.73 12.47 9.74
N GLY A 105 -1.89 12.25 9.12
CA GLY A 105 -3.20 12.35 9.77
C GLY A 105 -3.88 13.72 9.62
N ASN A 106 -3.31 14.63 8.83
CA ASN A 106 -3.90 15.95 8.58
C ASN A 106 -4.96 15.89 7.49
N ASP A 107 -6.06 16.62 7.71
CA ASP A 107 -7.13 16.78 6.72
C ASP A 107 -7.15 18.22 6.19
N PHE A 108 -7.32 18.36 4.87
CA PHE A 108 -7.38 19.64 4.18
C PHE A 108 -8.66 19.70 3.35
N LEU A 109 -9.40 20.81 3.43
CA LEU A 109 -10.52 21.06 2.54
C LEU A 109 -10.02 21.33 1.12
N ILE A 110 -10.68 20.75 0.13
CA ILE A 110 -10.34 20.88 -1.29
C ILE A 110 -11.58 21.05 -2.14
N SER A 111 -11.41 21.53 -3.37
CA SER A 111 -12.51 21.58 -4.34
C SER A 111 -12.90 20.18 -4.81
N GLU A 112 -14.12 20.03 -5.32
CA GLU A 112 -14.54 18.78 -5.98
C GLU A 112 -13.67 18.44 -7.20
N SER A 113 -13.14 19.46 -7.89
CA SER A 113 -12.27 19.26 -9.05
C SER A 113 -10.94 18.62 -8.66
N GLU A 114 -10.29 19.07 -7.58
CA GLU A 114 -9.10 18.43 -7.03
C GLU A 114 -9.43 17.06 -6.45
N TRP A 115 -10.56 16.93 -5.76
CA TRP A 115 -10.99 15.65 -5.20
C TRP A 115 -11.09 14.56 -6.26
N LYS A 116 -11.56 14.89 -7.48
CA LYS A 116 -11.71 13.95 -8.60
C LYS A 116 -10.37 13.42 -9.13
N THR A 117 -9.28 14.18 -9.01
CA THR A 117 -7.96 13.76 -9.51
C THR A 117 -7.18 12.90 -8.54
N LEU A 118 -7.51 12.97 -7.24
CA LEU A 118 -6.81 12.24 -6.19
C LEU A 118 -7.27 10.78 -6.02
N PRO A 119 -6.35 9.87 -5.62
CA PRO A 119 -6.73 8.53 -5.22
C PRO A 119 -7.65 8.58 -4.01
N LYS A 120 -8.66 7.70 -3.96
CA LYS A 120 -9.62 7.66 -2.86
C LYS A 120 -9.02 7.03 -1.62
N LEU A 121 -9.38 7.54 -0.45
CA LEU A 121 -9.08 6.95 0.85
C LEU A 121 -9.88 5.64 1.01
N SER A 122 -9.41 4.59 0.36
CA SER A 122 -10.06 3.28 0.30
C SER A 122 -8.98 2.20 0.37
N PRO A 123 -9.12 1.21 1.29
CA PRO A 123 -8.20 0.11 1.37
C PRO A 123 -8.35 -0.80 0.15
N LYS A 124 -7.25 -1.44 -0.24
CA LYS A 124 -7.14 -2.32 -1.40
C LYS A 124 -6.90 -3.75 -0.96
N GLY A 125 -7.68 -4.65 -1.55
CA GLY A 125 -7.54 -6.10 -1.40
C GLY A 125 -6.53 -6.70 -2.38
N ASP A 126 -6.40 -8.02 -2.37
CA ASP A 126 -5.46 -8.77 -3.21
C ASP A 126 -5.74 -8.52 -4.69
N PHE A 127 -7.01 -8.62 -5.10
CA PHE A 127 -7.43 -8.38 -6.49
C PHE A 127 -7.07 -6.97 -6.98
N ASP A 128 -7.37 -5.94 -6.18
CA ASP A 128 -7.11 -4.55 -6.54
C ASP A 128 -5.61 -4.29 -6.75
N ILE A 129 -4.79 -4.86 -5.86
CA ILE A 129 -3.33 -4.68 -5.88
C ILE A 129 -2.73 -5.39 -7.09
N LYS A 130 -3.09 -6.64 -7.32
CA LYS A 130 -2.61 -7.41 -8.47
C LYS A 130 -2.98 -6.76 -9.80
N LYS A 131 -4.24 -6.33 -9.94
CA LYS A 131 -4.69 -5.62 -11.14
C LYS A 131 -3.88 -4.36 -11.42
N ARG A 132 -3.44 -3.66 -10.36
CA ARG A 132 -2.61 -2.46 -10.50
C ARG A 132 -1.16 -2.78 -10.87
N LEU A 133 -0.65 -3.96 -10.51
CA LEU A 133 0.70 -4.42 -10.85
C LEU A 133 0.79 -5.05 -12.23
N GLU A 134 -0.29 -5.62 -12.77
CA GLU A 134 -0.33 -6.11 -14.15
C GLU A 134 -0.21 -5.00 -15.20
N ILE A 135 -0.42 -3.75 -14.80
CA ILE A 135 -0.38 -2.56 -15.67
C ILE A 135 0.94 -1.77 -15.48
N ALA A 136 1.79 -2.15 -14.51
CA ALA A 136 3.00 -1.43 -14.12
C ALA A 136 4.28 -1.96 -14.79
#